data_AF-A0A800KM05-F1
#
_entry.id   AF-A0A800KM05-F1
#
_cell.length_a   1.000
_cell.length_b   1.000
_cell.length_c   1.000
_cell.angle_alpha   90.00
_cell.angle_beta   90.00
_cell.angle_gamma   90.00
#
_symmetry.space_group_name_H-M   'P 1'
#
loop_
_entity.id
_entity.type
_entity.pdbx_description
1 polymer ?
#
loop_
_entity_poly.entity_id
_entity_poly.type
_entity_poly.pdbx_seq_one_letter_code
_entity_poly.pdbx_strand_id
1 'polypeptide(L)'
;MELFELADRWLHFGAGVLWIGLLYFFNWVNSAFVPTMDAETKRKVIPELMPRCLFWFRWGAMYTWITGVLLLFVVYYHGYEGANLFEGQHPKPTPGDWGPAFAGLFVGFAIYDALFKAMAKQHSVAVVLWGAISVGFGWYVSNNLGFSDRATYVHVAGLFGTCMFANVWMRIWPAQQRIITAIKNGEAPDGADAAMAGSRSKHNTYMSAALLLFMVGVGQPAMFTYEVLPTIAAVLVLSFVIIKVLYDKAAKVPGF
;
A
#
# COMPACT_ATOMS: atom_id res chain seq x y z
N MET A 1 -25.91 -12.40 -4.91
CA MET A 1 -24.89 -11.36 -4.65
C MET A 1 -24.08 -11.67 -3.40
N GLU A 2 -24.70 -12.09 -2.29
CA GLU A 2 -23.98 -12.34 -1.02
C GLU A 2 -22.84 -13.37 -1.10
N LEU A 3 -23.02 -14.51 -1.77
CA LEU A 3 -21.95 -15.51 -1.91
C LEU A 3 -20.75 -14.99 -2.73
N PHE A 4 -21.02 -14.17 -3.76
CA PHE A 4 -19.97 -13.55 -4.57
C PHE A 4 -19.18 -12.54 -3.75
N GLU A 5 -19.88 -11.67 -3.01
CA GLU A 5 -19.24 -10.70 -2.11
C GLU A 5 -18.40 -11.40 -1.04
N LEU A 6 -18.92 -12.47 -0.42
CA LEU A 6 -18.18 -13.25 0.57
C LEU A 6 -16.90 -13.85 -0.04
N ALA A 7 -16.99 -14.45 -1.23
CA ALA A 7 -15.84 -15.02 -1.91
C ALA A 7 -14.79 -13.94 -2.25
N ASP A 8 -15.21 -12.78 -2.74
CA ASP A 8 -14.33 -11.67 -3.09
C ASP A 8 -13.62 -11.10 -1.85
N ARG A 9 -14.33 -10.96 -0.72
CA ARG A 9 -13.74 -10.56 0.57
C ARG A 9 -12.66 -11.53 1.04
N TRP A 10 -12.91 -12.84 0.95
CA TRP A 10 -11.92 -13.86 1.31
C TRP A 10 -10.72 -13.87 0.37
N LEU A 11 -10.94 -13.70 -0.93
CA LEU A 11 -9.88 -13.61 -1.91
C LEU A 11 -9.01 -12.36 -1.66
N HIS A 12 -9.65 -11.21 -1.42
CA HIS A 12 -8.97 -9.96 -1.09
C HIS A 12 -8.12 -10.10 0.17
N PHE A 13 -8.70 -10.67 1.23
CA PHE A 13 -8.00 -10.90 2.49
C PHE A 13 -6.80 -11.83 2.32
N GLY A 14 -6.99 -13.00 1.68
CA GLY A 14 -5.92 -13.97 1.47
C GLY A 14 -4.78 -13.42 0.60
N ALA A 15 -5.12 -12.71 -0.49
CA ALA A 15 -4.14 -12.04 -1.34
C ALA A 15 -3.39 -10.93 -0.58
N GLY A 16 -4.10 -10.18 0.26
CA GLY A 16 -3.53 -9.13 1.10
C GLY A 16 -2.53 -9.69 2.11
N VAL A 17 -2.86 -10.80 2.78
CA VAL A 17 -1.95 -11.50 3.71
C VAL A 17 -0.68 -11.93 2.99
N LEU A 18 -0.80 -12.55 1.81
CA LEU A 18 0.37 -12.96 1.01
C LEU A 18 1.23 -11.75 0.63
N TRP A 19 0.60 -10.69 0.13
CA TRP A 19 1.29 -9.50 -0.35
C TRP A 19 2.04 -8.77 0.76
N ILE A 20 1.34 -8.45 1.86
CA ILE A 20 1.91 -7.71 2.98
C ILE A 20 2.91 -8.58 3.76
N GLY A 21 2.66 -9.88 3.89
CA GLY A 21 3.61 -10.81 4.50
C GLY A 21 4.96 -10.83 3.77
N LEU A 22 4.94 -10.93 2.44
CA LEU A 22 6.16 -10.86 1.62
C LEU A 22 6.80 -9.47 1.63
N LEU A 23 5.99 -8.40 1.67
CA LEU A 23 6.50 -7.04 1.83
C LEU A 23 7.34 -6.90 3.11
N TYR A 24 6.85 -7.43 4.22
CA TYR A 24 7.55 -7.42 5.51
C TYR A 24 8.77 -8.33 5.52
N PHE A 25 8.69 -9.50 4.89
CA PHE A 25 9.86 -10.35 4.65
C PHE A 25 10.96 -9.57 3.93
N PHE A 26 10.66 -8.90 2.82
CA PHE A 26 11.67 -8.17 2.06
C PHE A 26 12.31 -7.03 2.85
N ASN A 27 11.52 -6.35 3.68
CA ASN A 27 11.96 -5.12 4.35
C ASN A 27 12.58 -5.34 5.71
N TRP A 28 12.14 -6.33 6.48
CA TRP A 28 12.63 -6.58 7.84
C TRP A 28 13.59 -7.76 7.91
N VAL A 29 13.44 -8.75 7.03
CA VAL A 29 14.28 -9.95 7.05
C VAL A 29 15.34 -9.90 5.96
N ASN A 30 14.92 -9.85 4.70
CA ASN A 30 15.84 -9.96 3.56
C ASN A 30 16.82 -8.79 3.48
N SER A 31 16.38 -7.57 3.81
CA SER A 31 17.22 -6.37 3.76
C SER A 31 18.38 -6.40 4.78
N ALA A 32 18.17 -7.04 5.94
CA ALA A 32 19.18 -7.23 6.97
C ALA A 32 20.05 -8.47 6.70
N PHE A 33 19.48 -9.48 6.04
CA PHE A 33 20.15 -10.74 5.72
C PHE A 33 21.11 -10.64 4.52
N VAL A 34 20.70 -10.06 3.39
CA VAL A 34 21.53 -10.02 2.17
C VAL A 34 22.93 -9.41 2.38
N PRO A 35 23.11 -8.34 3.18
CA PRO A 35 24.44 -7.79 3.46
C PRO A 35 25.40 -8.76 4.17
N THR A 36 24.92 -9.78 4.87
CA THR A 36 25.79 -10.74 5.58
C THR A 36 26.45 -11.76 4.64
N MET A 37 25.97 -11.86 3.40
CA MET A 37 26.52 -12.77 2.39
C MET A 37 27.72 -12.16 1.65
N ASP A 38 28.71 -13.00 1.38
CA ASP A 38 29.76 -12.72 0.39
C ASP A 38 29.20 -12.72 -1.05
N ALA A 39 30.05 -12.32 -2.01
CA ALA A 39 29.64 -12.20 -3.41
C ALA A 39 29.30 -13.53 -4.07
N GLU A 40 29.99 -14.62 -3.74
CA GLU A 40 29.72 -15.95 -4.31
C GLU A 40 28.37 -16.48 -3.79
N THR A 41 28.12 -16.33 -2.50
CA THR A 41 26.84 -16.72 -1.88
C THR A 41 25.67 -15.94 -2.49
N LYS A 42 25.81 -14.62 -2.69
CA LYS A 42 24.78 -13.80 -3.37
C LYS A 42 24.45 -14.32 -4.76
N ARG A 43 25.45 -14.72 -5.55
CA ARG A 43 25.26 -15.26 -6.91
C ARG A 43 24.50 -16.58 -6.92
N LYS A 44 24.63 -17.40 -5.88
CA LYS A 44 23.90 -18.68 -5.76
C LYS A 44 22.48 -18.49 -5.21
N VAL A 45 22.32 -17.62 -4.21
CA VAL A 45 21.06 -17.48 -3.47
C VAL A 45 20.08 -16.52 -4.14
N ILE A 46 20.51 -15.33 -4.54
CA ILE A 46 19.61 -14.26 -5.01
C ILE A 46 18.86 -14.65 -6.29
N PRO A 47 19.52 -15.20 -7.35
CA PRO A 47 18.82 -15.60 -8.56
C PRO A 47 17.78 -16.71 -8.37
N GLU A 48 17.90 -17.50 -7.31
CA GLU A 48 16.93 -18.56 -7.00
C GLU A 48 15.83 -18.06 -6.04
N LEU A 49 16.19 -17.37 -4.96
CA LEU A 49 15.23 -16.93 -3.96
C LEU A 49 14.35 -15.78 -4.47
N MET A 50 14.95 -14.73 -5.02
CA MET A 50 14.24 -13.48 -5.28
C MET A 50 13.16 -13.61 -6.34
N PRO A 51 13.36 -14.26 -7.51
CA PRO A 51 12.28 -14.42 -8.49
C PRO A 51 11.07 -15.17 -7.95
N ARG A 52 11.28 -16.17 -7.09
CA ARG A 52 10.19 -16.96 -6.48
C ARG A 52 9.40 -16.12 -5.49
N CYS A 53 10.06 -15.38 -4.61
CA CYS A 53 9.38 -14.45 -3.71
C CYS A 53 8.67 -13.32 -4.48
N LEU A 54 9.31 -12.74 -5.50
CA LEU A 54 8.76 -11.63 -6.29
C LEU A 54 7.57 -12.06 -7.14
N PHE A 55 7.51 -13.31 -7.61
CA PHE A 55 6.34 -13.86 -8.29
C PHE A 55 5.09 -13.78 -7.39
N TRP A 56 5.18 -14.35 -6.19
CA TRP A 56 4.06 -14.34 -5.25
C TRP A 56 3.73 -12.93 -4.76
N PHE A 57 4.75 -12.09 -4.55
CA PHE A 57 4.57 -10.71 -4.13
C PHE A 57 3.81 -9.87 -5.15
N ARG A 58 4.19 -9.92 -6.44
CA ARG A 58 3.53 -9.11 -7.48
C ARG A 58 2.13 -9.59 -7.79
N TRP A 59 1.90 -10.91 -7.78
CA TRP A 59 0.55 -11.45 -7.99
C TRP A 59 -0.33 -11.26 -6.77
N GLY A 60 0.21 -11.38 -5.55
CA GLY A 60 -0.50 -10.97 -4.33
C GLY A 60 -0.95 -9.51 -4.40
N ALA A 61 -0.07 -8.60 -4.85
CA ALA A 61 -0.41 -7.20 -5.08
C ALA A 61 -1.53 -7.02 -6.12
N MET A 62 -1.43 -7.72 -7.25
CA MET A 62 -2.42 -7.67 -8.33
C MET A 62 -3.79 -8.13 -7.87
N TYR A 63 -3.87 -9.32 -7.26
CA TYR A 63 -5.15 -9.87 -6.80
C TYR A 63 -5.74 -9.03 -5.67
N THR A 64 -4.94 -8.54 -4.73
CA THR A 64 -5.44 -7.62 -3.68
C THR A 64 -6.01 -6.36 -4.29
N TRP A 65 -5.33 -5.76 -5.26
CA TRP A 65 -5.79 -4.53 -5.89
C TRP A 65 -7.07 -4.74 -6.73
N ILE A 66 -7.11 -5.78 -7.57
CA ILE A 66 -8.29 -6.10 -8.40
C ILE A 66 -9.51 -6.35 -7.52
N THR A 67 -9.39 -7.24 -6.54
CA THR A 67 -10.49 -7.56 -5.62
C THR A 67 -10.88 -6.36 -4.76
N GLY A 68 -9.92 -5.52 -4.37
CA GLY A 68 -10.22 -4.28 -3.63
C GLY A 68 -11.04 -3.30 -4.47
N VAL A 69 -10.72 -3.16 -5.75
CA VAL A 69 -11.52 -2.37 -6.70
C VAL A 69 -12.91 -2.99 -6.86
N LEU A 70 -13.03 -4.32 -7.01
CA LEU A 70 -14.32 -4.98 -7.08
C LEU A 70 -15.16 -4.73 -5.82
N LEU A 71 -14.57 -4.81 -4.63
CA LEU A 71 -15.23 -4.49 -3.37
C LEU A 71 -15.68 -3.03 -3.29
N LEU A 72 -14.91 -2.07 -3.81
CA LEU A 72 -15.37 -0.67 -3.92
C LEU A 72 -16.65 -0.58 -4.76
N PHE A 73 -16.68 -1.25 -5.91
CA PHE A 73 -17.84 -1.25 -6.79
C PHE A 73 -19.06 -1.94 -6.17
N VAL A 74 -18.87 -3.11 -5.56
CA VAL A 74 -19.95 -3.96 -5.06
C VAL A 74 -20.48 -3.48 -3.72
N VAL A 75 -19.60 -3.13 -2.79
CA VAL A 75 -19.97 -2.83 -1.40
C VAL A 75 -20.32 -1.35 -1.23
N TYR A 76 -19.56 -0.46 -1.87
CA TYR A 76 -19.69 0.99 -1.67
C TYR A 76 -20.49 1.66 -2.77
N TYR A 77 -20.16 1.44 -4.05
CA TYR A 77 -20.77 2.20 -5.14
C TYR A 77 -22.13 1.65 -5.58
N HIS A 78 -22.36 0.34 -5.47
CA HIS A 78 -23.62 -0.31 -5.88
C HIS A 78 -24.30 -1.10 -4.76
N GLY A 79 -23.74 -1.11 -3.54
CA GLY A 79 -24.25 -1.89 -2.42
C GLY A 79 -25.42 -1.21 -1.70
N TYR A 80 -26.41 -2.00 -1.23
CA TYR A 80 -27.54 -1.62 -0.37
C TYR A 80 -28.02 -0.16 -0.49
N GLU A 81 -28.39 0.27 -1.70
CA GLU A 81 -28.89 1.63 -1.98
C GLU A 81 -27.96 2.78 -1.51
N GLY A 82 -26.65 2.54 -1.37
CA GLY A 82 -25.68 3.55 -0.97
C GLY A 82 -25.41 3.63 0.54
N ALA A 83 -26.03 2.79 1.35
CA ALA A 83 -25.92 2.82 2.82
C ALA A 83 -24.48 2.66 3.36
N ASN A 84 -23.56 2.12 2.57
CA ASN A 84 -22.13 2.06 2.94
C ASN A 84 -21.35 3.30 2.50
N LEU A 85 -21.82 4.01 1.46
CA LEU A 85 -21.14 5.17 0.90
C LEU A 85 -21.51 6.45 1.64
N PHE A 86 -22.79 6.61 1.99
CA PHE A 86 -23.33 7.80 2.64
C PHE A 86 -23.96 7.48 4.00
N GLU A 87 -24.09 8.47 4.88
CA GLU A 87 -24.79 8.31 6.15
C GLU A 87 -26.30 8.51 6.01
N GLY A 88 -27.11 7.60 6.53
CA GLY A 88 -28.58 7.70 6.47
C GLY A 88 -29.18 7.16 5.15
N GLN A 89 -30.44 7.50 4.89
CA GLN A 89 -31.15 7.04 3.68
C GLN A 89 -30.81 7.95 2.49
N HIS A 90 -29.92 7.47 1.63
CA HIS A 90 -29.59 8.11 0.37
C HIS A 90 -30.18 7.32 -0.81
N PRO A 91 -30.45 7.98 -1.94
CA PRO A 91 -30.71 7.27 -3.19
C PRO A 91 -29.47 6.50 -3.63
N LYS A 92 -29.67 5.47 -4.46
CA LYS A 92 -28.58 4.67 -5.03
C LYS A 92 -27.48 5.56 -5.65
N PRO A 93 -26.20 5.40 -5.27
CA PRO A 93 -25.12 6.21 -5.79
C PRO A 93 -25.00 6.12 -7.31
N THR A 94 -24.69 7.24 -7.93
CA THR A 94 -24.43 7.39 -9.36
C THR A 94 -22.92 7.53 -9.63
N PRO A 95 -22.45 7.32 -10.87
CA PRO A 95 -21.04 7.56 -11.21
C PRO A 95 -20.54 8.99 -10.92
N GLY A 96 -21.43 9.98 -10.86
CA GLY A 96 -21.06 11.35 -10.48
C GLY A 96 -20.66 11.46 -9.00
N ASP A 97 -21.21 10.60 -8.15
CA ASP A 97 -20.99 10.61 -6.71
C ASP A 97 -19.63 9.99 -6.34
N TRP A 98 -19.33 8.81 -6.92
CA TRP A 98 -18.11 8.07 -6.59
C TRP A 98 -16.97 8.22 -7.59
N GLY A 99 -17.27 8.62 -8.83
CA GLY A 99 -16.29 8.78 -9.90
C GLY A 99 -15.09 9.66 -9.53
N PRO A 100 -15.29 10.83 -8.89
CA PRO A 100 -14.19 11.69 -8.45
C PRO A 100 -13.26 11.01 -7.44
N ALA A 101 -13.81 10.31 -6.45
CA ALA A 101 -13.01 9.59 -5.45
C ALA A 101 -12.22 8.44 -6.09
N PHE A 102 -12.85 7.68 -7.00
CA PHE A 102 -12.21 6.58 -7.71
C PHE A 102 -11.09 7.07 -8.64
N ALA A 103 -11.33 8.13 -9.41
CA ALA A 103 -10.31 8.78 -10.23
C ALA A 103 -9.15 9.32 -9.35
N GLY A 104 -9.48 9.84 -8.17
CA GLY A 104 -8.53 10.31 -7.17
C GLY A 104 -7.50 9.25 -6.76
N LEU A 105 -7.85 7.96 -6.76
CA LEU A 105 -6.92 6.87 -6.44
C LEU A 105 -5.76 6.79 -7.45
N PHE A 106 -6.05 7.01 -8.74
CA PHE A 106 -5.07 6.96 -9.83
C PHE A 106 -4.30 8.27 -9.97
N VAL A 107 -5.00 9.41 -9.88
CA VAL A 107 -4.37 10.74 -9.84
C VAL A 107 -3.41 10.83 -8.66
N GLY A 108 -3.81 10.29 -7.51
CA GLY A 108 -2.98 10.22 -6.32
C GLY A 108 -1.66 9.48 -6.54
N PHE A 109 -1.65 8.37 -7.29
CA PHE A 109 -0.38 7.71 -7.66
C PHE A 109 0.52 8.61 -8.53
N ALA A 110 -0.05 9.31 -9.51
CA ALA A 110 0.71 10.22 -10.36
C ALA A 110 1.35 11.36 -9.53
N ILE A 111 0.58 11.96 -8.62
CA ILE A 111 1.05 12.99 -7.68
C ILE A 111 2.15 12.41 -6.79
N TYR A 112 1.92 11.26 -6.18
CA TYR A 112 2.89 10.57 -5.32
C TYR A 112 4.21 10.27 -6.06
N ASP A 113 4.15 9.68 -7.26
CA ASP A 113 5.35 9.30 -7.99
C ASP A 113 6.14 10.54 -8.43
N ALA A 114 5.45 11.60 -8.88
CA ALA A 114 6.05 12.89 -9.23
C ALA A 114 6.68 13.59 -8.02
N LEU A 115 5.98 13.66 -6.89
CA LEU A 115 6.45 14.28 -5.65
C LEU A 115 7.77 13.67 -5.18
N PHE A 116 7.81 12.34 -5.07
CA PHE A 116 9.01 11.65 -4.58
C PHE A 116 10.17 11.65 -5.58
N LYS A 117 9.92 11.88 -6.87
CA LYS A 117 10.98 12.15 -7.86
C LYS A 117 11.51 13.57 -7.72
N ALA A 118 10.62 14.56 -7.68
CA ALA A 118 11.00 15.98 -7.60
C ALA A 118 11.76 16.29 -6.30
N MET A 119 11.41 15.63 -5.20
CA MET A 119 11.97 15.87 -3.87
C MET A 119 12.92 14.76 -3.40
N ALA A 120 13.61 14.08 -4.32
CA ALA A 120 14.52 12.98 -3.99
C ALA A 120 15.61 13.38 -2.96
N LYS A 121 16.07 14.64 -3.00
CA LYS A 121 17.06 15.19 -2.04
C LYS A 121 16.45 15.64 -0.70
N GLN A 122 15.13 15.82 -0.63
CA GLN A 122 14.39 16.29 0.55
C GLN A 122 13.30 15.27 0.92
N HIS A 123 13.72 14.01 1.03
CA HIS A 123 12.80 12.88 1.14
C HIS A 123 11.82 12.98 2.32
N SER A 124 12.29 13.43 3.49
CA SER A 124 11.45 13.60 4.67
C SER A 124 10.33 14.63 4.45
N VAL A 125 10.61 15.72 3.73
CA VAL A 125 9.61 16.72 3.37
C VAL A 125 8.57 16.11 2.42
N ALA A 126 9.00 15.31 1.45
CA ALA A 126 8.08 14.59 0.56
C ALA A 126 7.13 13.65 1.32
N VAL A 127 7.62 12.96 2.37
CA VAL A 127 6.79 12.11 3.24
C VAL A 127 5.73 12.94 3.97
N VAL A 128 6.11 14.08 4.57
CA VAL A 128 5.17 14.96 5.28
C VAL A 128 4.11 15.52 4.32
N LEU A 129 4.54 16.00 3.14
CA LEU A 129 3.63 16.49 2.10
C LEU A 129 2.69 15.40 1.60
N TRP A 130 3.17 14.18 1.41
CA TRP A 130 2.32 13.06 1.01
C TRP A 130 1.29 12.71 2.09
N GLY A 131 1.66 12.76 3.36
CA GLY A 131 0.72 12.60 4.47
C GLY A 131 -0.35 13.69 4.46
N ALA A 132 0.05 14.96 4.27
CA ALA A 132 -0.88 16.08 4.18
C ALA A 132 -1.83 15.96 2.97
N ILE A 133 -1.33 15.55 1.80
CA ILE A 133 -2.14 15.28 0.60
C ILE A 133 -3.14 14.16 0.88
N SER A 134 -2.74 13.12 1.61
CA SER A 134 -3.61 11.98 1.96
C SER A 134 -4.72 12.39 2.93
N VAL A 135 -4.43 13.25 3.91
CA VAL A 135 -5.44 13.88 4.78
C VAL A 135 -6.37 14.77 3.97
N GLY A 136 -5.82 15.59 3.05
CA GLY A 136 -6.60 16.44 2.15
C GLY A 136 -7.51 15.65 1.22
N PHE A 137 -7.07 14.48 0.75
CA PHE A 137 -7.92 13.56 0.00
C PHE A 137 -9.06 13.01 0.87
N GLY A 138 -8.78 12.61 2.11
CA GLY A 138 -9.80 12.20 3.06
C GLY A 138 -10.83 13.30 3.34
N TRP A 139 -10.37 14.54 3.51
CA TRP A 139 -11.24 15.72 3.64
C TRP A 139 -12.10 15.95 2.42
N TYR A 140 -11.52 15.91 1.22
CA TYR A 140 -12.29 16.05 0.00
C TYR A 140 -13.37 14.97 -0.13
N VAL A 141 -13.02 13.72 0.16
CA VAL A 141 -13.96 12.59 0.12
C VAL A 141 -15.08 12.73 1.15
N SER A 142 -14.76 13.11 2.40
CA SER A 142 -15.77 13.28 3.45
C SER A 142 -16.63 14.54 3.25
N ASN A 143 -15.99 15.70 3.12
CA ASN A 143 -16.68 17.00 3.18
C ASN A 143 -17.21 17.49 1.83
N ASN A 144 -16.54 17.19 0.70
CA ASN A 144 -17.00 17.61 -0.62
C ASN A 144 -17.87 16.55 -1.30
N LEU A 145 -17.53 15.27 -1.15
CA LEU A 145 -18.31 14.18 -1.75
C LEU A 145 -19.35 13.60 -0.78
N GLY A 146 -19.32 13.96 0.50
CA GLY A 146 -20.32 13.56 1.49
C GLY A 146 -20.20 12.11 1.96
N PHE A 147 -19.06 11.45 1.73
CA PHE A 147 -18.92 10.05 2.09
C PHE A 147 -18.96 9.85 3.60
N SER A 148 -19.57 8.74 4.02
CA SER A 148 -19.52 8.28 5.42
C SER A 148 -18.09 8.12 5.90
N ASP A 149 -17.88 8.18 7.21
CA ASP A 149 -16.56 7.97 7.81
C ASP A 149 -15.93 6.64 7.36
N ARG A 150 -16.74 5.57 7.33
CA ARG A 150 -16.30 4.25 6.86
C ARG A 150 -15.82 4.31 5.41
N ALA A 151 -16.62 4.89 4.52
CA ALA A 151 -16.25 5.02 3.12
C ALA A 151 -14.99 5.88 2.98
N THR A 152 -14.88 6.97 3.73
CA THR A 152 -13.70 7.86 3.71
C THR A 152 -12.42 7.11 4.09
N TYR A 153 -12.42 6.37 5.20
CA TYR A 153 -11.27 5.57 5.61
C TYR A 153 -10.88 4.53 4.56
N VAL A 154 -11.85 3.83 3.97
CA VAL A 154 -11.59 2.84 2.92
C VAL A 154 -11.03 3.47 1.64
N HIS A 155 -11.47 4.67 1.26
CA HIS A 155 -10.92 5.36 0.09
C HIS A 155 -9.49 5.88 0.33
N VAL A 156 -9.20 6.41 1.52
CA VAL A 156 -7.81 6.77 1.89
C VAL A 156 -6.91 5.54 1.90
N ALA A 157 -7.39 4.42 2.42
CA ALA A 157 -6.66 3.15 2.36
C ALA A 157 -6.52 2.62 0.93
N GLY A 158 -7.53 2.78 0.08
CA GLY A 158 -7.51 2.46 -1.34
C GLY A 158 -6.52 3.31 -2.14
N LEU A 159 -6.31 4.57 -1.74
CA LEU A 159 -5.28 5.45 -2.32
C LEU A 159 -3.89 4.89 -2.06
N PHE A 160 -3.61 4.50 -0.82
CA PHE A 160 -2.36 3.81 -0.47
C PHE A 160 -2.23 2.47 -1.18
N GLY A 161 -3.28 1.65 -1.22
CA GLY A 161 -3.28 0.36 -1.90
C GLY A 161 -2.95 0.50 -3.39
N THR A 162 -3.51 1.52 -4.05
CA THR A 162 -3.26 1.82 -5.46
C THR A 162 -1.82 2.30 -5.69
N CYS A 163 -1.32 3.23 -4.86
CA CYS A 163 0.07 3.68 -4.93
C CYS A 163 1.04 2.52 -4.69
N MET A 164 0.74 1.66 -3.72
CA MET A 164 1.55 0.50 -3.39
C MET A 164 1.57 -0.53 -4.52
N PHE A 165 0.42 -0.85 -5.09
CA PHE A 165 0.29 -1.75 -6.24
C PHE A 165 1.10 -1.22 -7.44
N ALA A 166 0.95 0.07 -7.76
CA ALA A 166 1.68 0.69 -8.85
C ALA A 166 3.20 0.71 -8.60
N ASN A 167 3.65 0.92 -7.36
CA ASN A 167 5.07 0.76 -6.99
C ASN A 167 5.58 -0.66 -7.31
N VAL A 168 4.80 -1.70 -6.99
CA VAL A 168 5.20 -3.09 -7.25
C VAL A 168 5.41 -3.33 -8.74
N TRP A 169 4.42 -3.00 -9.56
CA TRP A 169 4.40 -3.37 -10.97
C TRP A 169 5.20 -2.42 -11.87
N MET A 170 5.22 -1.12 -11.57
CA MET A 170 5.83 -0.11 -12.45
C MET A 170 7.24 0.31 -12.03
N ARG A 171 7.63 0.06 -10.76
CA ARG A 171 8.90 0.53 -10.20
C ARG A 171 9.76 -0.63 -9.72
N ILE A 172 9.27 -1.41 -8.76
CA ILE A 172 10.04 -2.45 -8.07
C ILE A 172 10.33 -3.62 -9.01
N TRP A 173 9.31 -4.19 -9.66
CA TRP A 173 9.47 -5.39 -10.48
C TRP A 173 10.47 -5.21 -11.64
N PRO A 174 10.36 -4.16 -12.49
CA PRO A 174 11.32 -3.96 -13.58
C PRO A 174 12.76 -3.76 -13.09
N ALA A 175 12.96 -3.04 -11.99
CA ALA A 175 14.29 -2.83 -11.41
C ALA A 175 14.85 -4.12 -10.82
N GLN A 176 14.03 -4.91 -10.12
CA GLN A 176 14.46 -6.20 -9.58
C GLN A 176 14.86 -7.19 -10.67
N GLN A 177 14.17 -7.21 -11.81
CA GLN A 177 14.62 -8.02 -12.95
C GLN A 177 16.05 -7.67 -13.37
N ARG A 178 16.37 -6.38 -13.53
CA ARG A 178 17.73 -5.92 -13.89
C ARG A 178 18.76 -6.24 -12.82
N ILE A 179 18.44 -5.98 -11.55
CA ILE A 179 19.32 -6.27 -10.40
C ILE A 179 19.64 -7.76 -10.34
N ILE A 180 18.63 -8.63 -10.44
CA ILE A 180 18.81 -10.08 -10.34
C ILE A 180 19.62 -10.60 -11.54
N THR A 181 19.36 -10.09 -12.74
CA THR A 181 20.15 -10.46 -13.94
C THR A 181 21.60 -10.07 -13.80
N ALA A 182 21.91 -8.85 -13.33
CA ALA A 182 23.29 -8.42 -13.09
C ALA A 182 23.99 -9.34 -12.09
N ILE A 183 23.34 -9.64 -10.95
CA ILE A 183 23.89 -10.55 -9.94
C ILE A 183 24.14 -11.94 -10.51
N LYS A 184 23.19 -12.48 -11.28
CA LYS A 184 23.32 -13.79 -11.93
C LYS A 184 24.52 -13.85 -12.88
N ASN A 185 24.78 -12.77 -13.62
CA ASN A 185 25.91 -12.66 -14.55
C ASN A 185 27.23 -12.34 -13.82
N GLY A 186 27.17 -12.07 -12.52
CA GLY A 186 28.33 -11.69 -11.73
C GLY A 186 28.74 -10.23 -11.84
N GLU A 187 27.89 -9.40 -12.42
CA GLU A 187 28.07 -7.96 -12.52
C GLU A 187 27.59 -7.25 -11.25
N ALA A 188 28.10 -6.04 -11.01
CA ALA A 188 27.58 -5.18 -9.95
C ALA A 188 26.23 -4.59 -10.40
N PRO A 189 25.15 -4.68 -9.59
CA PRO A 189 23.88 -4.04 -9.91
C PRO A 189 24.00 -2.52 -10.02
N ASP A 190 23.17 -1.92 -10.88
CA ASP A 190 23.03 -0.47 -10.91
C ASP A 190 22.52 0.06 -9.56
N GLY A 191 23.30 0.95 -8.94
CA GLY A 191 22.96 1.58 -7.68
C GLY A 191 21.67 2.41 -7.73
N ALA A 192 21.34 3.00 -8.88
CA ALA A 192 20.11 3.75 -9.07
C ALA A 192 18.87 2.84 -8.99
N ASP A 193 18.93 1.66 -9.62
CA ASP A 193 17.87 0.66 -9.55
C ASP A 193 17.69 0.13 -8.13
N ALA A 194 18.80 -0.20 -7.45
CA ALA A 194 18.76 -0.68 -6.08
C ALA A 194 18.19 0.38 -5.11
N ALA A 195 18.62 1.64 -5.24
CA ALA A 195 18.12 2.73 -4.42
C ALA A 195 16.63 3.00 -4.65
N MET A 196 16.19 3.03 -5.90
CA MET A 196 14.80 3.29 -6.26
C MET A 196 13.88 2.13 -5.82
N ALA A 197 14.22 0.88 -6.14
CA ALA A 197 13.44 -0.27 -5.73
C ALA A 197 13.36 -0.39 -4.20
N GLY A 198 14.48 -0.14 -3.51
CA GLY A 198 14.54 -0.11 -2.05
C GLY A 198 13.67 0.99 -1.46
N SER A 199 13.73 2.22 -1.99
CA SER A 199 12.89 3.33 -1.52
C SER A 199 11.39 3.04 -1.72
N ARG A 200 10.98 2.56 -2.90
CA ARG A 200 9.56 2.25 -3.16
C ARG A 200 9.05 1.08 -2.31
N SER A 201 9.90 0.09 -2.05
CA SER A 201 9.59 -1.00 -1.12
C SER A 201 9.37 -0.48 0.30
N LYS A 202 10.25 0.40 0.80
CA LYS A 202 10.08 1.06 2.11
C LYS A 202 8.80 1.88 2.18
N HIS A 203 8.48 2.67 1.14
CA HIS A 203 7.23 3.43 1.13
C HIS A 203 6.01 2.51 1.26
N ASN A 204 6.01 1.38 0.55
CA ASN A 204 4.95 0.39 0.69
C ASN A 204 4.83 -0.13 2.12
N THR A 205 5.94 -0.40 2.80
CA THR A 205 5.93 -0.85 4.21
C THR A 205 5.37 0.21 5.17
N TYR A 206 5.69 1.49 4.96
CA TYR A 206 5.11 2.56 5.78
C TYR A 206 3.62 2.77 5.50
N MET A 207 3.21 2.78 4.22
CA MET A 207 1.81 2.92 3.83
C MET A 207 0.95 1.71 4.24
N SER A 208 1.52 0.50 4.28
CA SER A 208 0.76 -0.72 4.59
C SER A 208 0.20 -0.72 6.01
N ALA A 209 0.90 -0.14 6.99
CA ALA A 209 0.39 -0.07 8.36
C ALA A 209 -0.88 0.80 8.44
N ALA A 210 -0.85 1.99 7.83
CA ALA A 210 -2.01 2.88 7.82
C ALA A 210 -3.17 2.27 7.03
N LEU A 211 -2.87 1.67 5.87
CA LEU A 211 -3.84 0.95 5.06
C LEU A 211 -4.51 -0.16 5.87
N LEU A 212 -3.76 -1.01 6.57
CA LEU A 212 -4.31 -2.09 7.38
C LEU A 212 -5.15 -1.56 8.54
N LEU A 213 -4.71 -0.51 9.23
CA LEU A 213 -5.47 0.09 10.32
C LEU A 213 -6.80 0.64 9.85
N PHE A 214 -6.87 1.28 8.68
CA PHE A 214 -8.15 1.70 8.11
C PHE A 214 -9.00 0.50 7.65
N MET A 215 -8.43 -0.43 6.87
CA MET A 215 -9.20 -1.54 6.28
C MET A 215 -9.72 -2.54 7.32
N VAL A 216 -8.97 -2.79 8.39
CA VAL A 216 -9.40 -3.65 9.51
C VAL A 216 -10.17 -2.84 10.55
N GLY A 217 -9.74 -1.61 10.82
CA GLY A 217 -10.33 -0.74 11.83
C GLY A 217 -11.75 -0.34 11.55
N VAL A 218 -12.19 -0.25 10.28
CA VAL A 218 -13.60 0.04 9.95
C VAL A 218 -14.61 -1.02 10.46
N GLY A 219 -14.13 -2.18 10.89
CA GLY A 219 -14.92 -3.18 11.61
C GLY A 219 -15.08 -2.91 13.11
N GLN A 220 -14.37 -1.92 13.66
CA GLN A 220 -14.38 -1.56 15.07
C GLN A 220 -15.20 -0.27 15.30
N PRO A 221 -16.27 -0.30 16.12
CA PRO A 221 -17.08 0.88 16.40
C PRO A 221 -16.27 2.08 16.93
N ALA A 222 -15.17 1.83 17.64
CA ALA A 222 -14.29 2.85 18.19
C ALA A 222 -13.62 3.75 17.14
N MET A 223 -13.55 3.35 15.87
CA MET A 223 -13.02 4.21 14.79
C MET A 223 -13.97 5.35 14.40
N PHE A 224 -15.24 5.25 14.81
CA PHE A 224 -16.30 6.20 14.46
C PHE A 224 -16.72 7.07 15.66
N THR A 225 -16.01 6.98 16.79
CA THR A 225 -16.26 7.85 17.95
C THR A 225 -15.53 9.18 17.88
N TYR A 226 -14.64 9.34 16.90
CA TYR A 226 -13.79 10.51 16.71
C TYR A 226 -14.00 11.10 15.32
N GLU A 227 -13.73 12.39 15.17
CA GLU A 227 -13.79 13.06 13.88
C GLU A 227 -12.85 12.40 12.84
N VAL A 228 -13.30 12.35 11.59
CA VAL A 228 -12.61 11.66 10.49
C VAL A 228 -11.19 12.16 10.22
N LEU A 229 -10.96 13.48 10.16
CA LEU A 229 -9.64 14.01 9.80
C LEU A 229 -8.59 13.86 10.89
N PRO A 230 -8.86 14.22 12.15
CA PRO A 230 -7.93 13.92 13.24
C PRO A 230 -7.61 12.42 13.32
N THR A 231 -8.62 11.56 13.09
CA THR A 231 -8.42 10.10 13.04
C THR A 231 -7.46 9.71 11.92
N ILE A 232 -7.65 10.22 10.70
CA ILE A 232 -6.73 9.94 9.59
C ILE A 232 -5.32 10.35 9.95
N ALA A 233 -5.12 11.61 10.38
CA ALA A 233 -3.80 12.12 10.74
C ALA A 233 -3.14 11.30 11.86
N ALA A 234 -3.89 10.95 12.91
CA ALA A 234 -3.42 10.13 14.02
C ALA A 234 -2.99 8.74 13.54
N VAL A 235 -3.78 8.08 12.69
CA VAL A 235 -3.44 6.78 12.11
C VAL A 235 -2.16 6.87 11.27
N LEU A 236 -1.99 7.92 10.46
CA LEU A 236 -0.76 8.11 9.67
C LEU A 236 0.48 8.24 10.56
N VAL A 237 0.40 9.07 11.61
CA VAL A 237 1.51 9.28 12.55
C VAL A 237 1.82 8.00 13.32
N LEU A 238 0.80 7.35 13.87
CA LEU A 238 0.94 6.10 14.61
C LEU A 238 1.57 5.00 13.74
N SER A 239 1.05 4.83 12.52
CA SER A 239 1.59 3.88 11.55
C SER A 239 3.06 4.14 11.25
N PHE A 240 3.42 5.41 11.06
CA PHE A 240 4.80 5.80 10.80
C PHE A 240 5.71 5.43 11.97
N VAL A 241 5.31 5.74 13.21
CA VAL A 241 6.09 5.42 14.42
C VAL A 241 6.24 3.90 14.58
N ILE A 242 5.17 3.13 14.41
CA ILE A 242 5.20 1.66 14.51
C ILE A 242 6.19 1.09 13.50
N ILE A 243 6.05 1.43 12.22
CA ILE A 243 6.92 0.90 11.17
C ILE A 243 8.37 1.32 11.39
N LYS A 244 8.62 2.56 11.84
CA LYS A 244 9.97 3.02 12.19
C LYS A 244 10.59 2.16 13.30
N VAL A 245 9.87 1.92 14.39
CA VAL A 245 10.34 1.09 15.50
C VAL A 245 10.66 -0.34 15.02
N LEU A 246 9.80 -0.90 14.17
CA LEU A 246 10.02 -2.24 13.61
C LEU A 246 11.25 -2.30 12.70
N TYR A 247 11.51 -1.29 11.87
CA TYR A 247 12.76 -1.20 11.10
C TYR A 247 13.99 -1.12 12.02
N ASP A 248 13.94 -0.25 13.04
CA ASP A 248 15.05 -0.05 13.97
C ASP A 248 15.35 -1.34 14.77
N LYS A 249 14.31 -2.15 15.06
CA LYS A 249 14.45 -3.47 15.68
C LYS A 249 14.99 -4.52 14.70
N ALA A 250 14.41 -4.60 13.50
CA ALA A 250 14.76 -5.59 12.48
C ALA A 250 16.26 -5.54 12.12
N ALA A 251 16.83 -4.34 11.99
CA ALA A 251 18.25 -4.15 11.72
C ALA A 251 19.20 -4.67 12.81
N LYS A 252 18.68 -5.00 14.00
CA LYS A 252 19.46 -5.45 15.17
C LYS A 252 19.20 -6.91 15.54
N VAL A 253 18.34 -7.63 14.82
CA VAL A 253 18.05 -9.04 15.10
C VAL A 253 19.26 -9.88 14.62
N PRO A 254 19.99 -10.57 15.52
CA PRO A 254 21.15 -11.35 15.12
C PRO A 254 20.73 -12.68 14.47
N GLY A 255 21.58 -13.19 13.59
CA GLY A 255 21.58 -14.62 13.24
C GLY A 255 22.21 -15.45 14.36
N PHE A 256 21.96 -16.75 14.35
CA PHE A 256 22.59 -17.73 15.25
C PHE A 256 23.46 -18.69 14.45
#